data_AF-A0A971PAM5-F1
#
_entry.id   AF-A0A971PAM5-F1
#
_cell.length_a   1.000
_cell.length_b   1.000
_cell.length_c   1.000
_cell.angle_alpha   90.00
_cell.angle_beta   90.00
_cell.angle_gamma   90.00
#
_symmetry.space_group_name_H-M   'P 1'
#
loop_
_entity.id
_entity.type
_entity.pdbx_description
1 polymer ?
#
loop_
_entity_poly.entity_id
_entity_poly.type
_entity_poly.pdbx_seq_one_letter_code
_entity_poly.pdbx_strand_id
1 'polypeptide(L)'
;MPTLMGLDKVHEINRLFADINHQKLLVEKLPQLEDQYQAAVNALYEIDLYDSHGGEELSAKAIELGKQLEEALKAQDKIKQLEEDLMNRYGILPAEDQAA
;
A
#
# COMPACT_ATOMS: atom_id res chain seq x y z
N MET A 1 7.73 -31.26 -27.99
CA MET A 1 7.30 -29.86 -28.18
C MET A 1 7.68 -29.10 -26.92
N PRO A 2 8.60 -28.12 -26.97
CA PRO A 2 8.97 -27.40 -25.76
C PRO A 2 7.73 -26.67 -25.23
N THR A 3 7.53 -26.86 -23.93
CA THR A 3 6.51 -26.30 -23.06
C THR A 3 6.42 -24.79 -23.20
N LEU A 4 5.41 -24.30 -23.94
CA LEU A 4 4.88 -22.96 -23.69
C LEU A 4 4.52 -22.94 -22.21
N MET A 5 5.19 -22.09 -21.42
CA MET A 5 4.63 -21.66 -20.14
C MET A 5 3.19 -21.24 -20.48
N GLY A 6 2.20 -21.97 -19.97
CA GLY A 6 0.80 -21.72 -20.36
C GLY A 6 0.50 -20.24 -20.17
N LEU A 7 -0.12 -19.60 -21.16
CA LEU A 7 -0.42 -18.16 -21.16
C LEU A 7 -1.02 -17.69 -19.82
N ASP A 8 -1.79 -18.56 -19.16
CA ASP A 8 -2.34 -18.38 -17.81
C ASP A 8 -1.29 -18.08 -16.74
N LYS A 9 -0.15 -18.79 -16.74
CA LYS A 9 0.95 -18.54 -15.78
C LYS A 9 1.58 -17.17 -16.02
N VAL A 10 1.73 -16.77 -17.28
CA VAL A 10 2.26 -15.45 -17.63
C VAL A 10 1.30 -14.35 -17.17
N HIS A 11 -0.01 -14.53 -17.37
CA HIS A 11 -1.02 -13.62 -16.86
C HIS A 11 -1.00 -13.52 -15.33
N GLU A 12 -0.86 -14.64 -14.63
CA GLU A 12 -0.81 -14.61 -13.18
C GLU A 12 0.45 -13.91 -12.64
N ILE A 13 1.62 -14.19 -13.23
CA ILE A 13 2.87 -13.49 -12.90
C ILE A 13 2.71 -11.98 -13.13
N ASN A 14 2.12 -11.58 -14.27
CA ASN A 14 1.88 -10.17 -14.57
C ASN A 14 0.94 -9.52 -13.53
N ARG A 15 -0.13 -10.22 -13.12
CA ARG A 15 -1.05 -9.74 -12.08
C ARG A 15 -0.31 -9.54 -10.75
N LEU A 16 0.50 -10.52 -10.32
CA LEU A 16 1.26 -10.41 -9.07
C LEU A 16 2.23 -9.22 -9.09
N PHE A 17 2.94 -9.00 -10.20
CA PHE A 17 3.79 -7.82 -10.34
C PHE A 17 3.01 -6.50 -10.34
N ALA A 18 1.86 -6.45 -11.01
CA ALA A 18 0.98 -5.28 -11.00
C ALA A 18 0.48 -4.98 -9.57
N ASP A 19 0.07 -6.00 -8.83
CA ASP A 19 -0.36 -5.90 -7.45
C ASP A 19 0.79 -5.39 -6.55
N ILE A 20 2.00 -5.95 -6.68
CA ILE A 20 3.19 -5.47 -5.96
C ILE A 20 3.47 -4.00 -6.26
N ASN A 21 3.44 -3.59 -7.53
CA ASN A 21 3.69 -2.20 -7.91
C ASN A 21 2.64 -1.26 -7.32
N HIS A 22 1.37 -1.66 -7.30
CA HIS A 22 0.32 -0.89 -6.65
C HIS A 22 0.58 -0.72 -5.15
N GLN A 23 0.95 -1.80 -4.45
CA GLN A 23 1.31 -1.72 -3.02
C GLN A 23 2.56 -0.85 -2.78
N LYS A 24 3.57 -0.91 -3.65
CA LYS A 24 4.77 -0.06 -3.56
C LYS A 24 4.41 1.43 -3.66
N LEU A 25 3.49 1.80 -4.56
CA LEU A 25 2.97 3.17 -4.65
C LEU A 25 2.23 3.62 -3.38
N LEU A 26 1.58 2.70 -2.65
CA LEU A 26 0.96 3.03 -1.36
C LEU A 26 2.03 3.29 -0.29
N VAL A 27 3.06 2.44 -0.22
CA VAL A 27 4.19 2.61 0.70
C VAL A 27 4.92 3.94 0.45
N GLU A 28 5.14 4.31 -0.81
CA GLU A 28 5.77 5.59 -1.16
C GLU A 28 4.99 6.81 -0.67
N LYS A 29 3.66 6.69 -0.54
CA LYS A 29 2.80 7.76 -0.03
C LYS A 29 2.78 7.87 1.49
N LEU A 30 3.31 6.88 2.22
CA LEU A 30 3.26 6.84 3.69
C LEU A 30 3.71 8.14 4.36
N PRO A 31 4.90 8.70 4.05
CA PRO A 31 5.37 9.90 4.75
C PRO A 31 4.43 11.09 4.56
N GLN A 32 3.90 11.25 3.35
CA GLN A 32 2.95 12.31 3.04
C GLN A 32 1.61 12.11 3.77
N LEU A 33 1.11 10.87 3.85
CA LEU A 33 -0.13 10.54 4.56
C LEU A 33 0.02 10.74 6.07
N GLU A 34 1.18 10.38 6.65
CA GLU A 34 1.50 10.63 8.06
C GLU A 34 1.48 12.12 8.39
N ASP A 35 2.16 12.93 7.57
CA ASP A 35 2.19 14.39 7.73
C ASP A 35 0.78 14.99 7.64
N GLN A 36 -0.01 14.57 6.64
CA GLN A 36 -1.38 15.06 6.44
C GLN A 36 -2.31 14.64 7.58
N TYR A 37 -2.21 13.40 8.05
CA TYR A 37 -3.00 12.90 9.16
C TYR A 37 -2.66 13.64 10.45
N GLN A 38 -1.37 13.81 10.75
CA GLN A 38 -0.93 14.54 11.94
C GLN A 38 -1.41 16.00 11.91
N ALA A 39 -1.35 16.66 10.75
CA ALA A 39 -1.85 18.01 10.58
C ALA A 39 -3.37 18.09 10.82
N ALA A 40 -4.15 17.13 10.30
CA ALA A 40 -5.59 17.07 10.51
C ALA A 40 -5.95 16.84 12.00
N VAL A 41 -5.20 15.96 12.67
CA VAL A 41 -5.37 15.70 14.11
C VAL A 41 -5.03 16.93 14.95
N ASN A 42 -3.94 17.64 14.62
CA ASN A 42 -3.59 18.87 15.32
C ASN A 42 -4.68 19.94 15.15
N ALA A 43 -5.21 20.10 13.93
CA ALA A 43 -6.30 21.03 13.66
C ALA A 43 -7.58 20.70 14.47
N LEU A 44 -7.86 19.41 14.71
CA LEU A 44 -8.98 19.00 15.57
C LEU A 44 -8.81 19.42 17.03
N TYR A 45 -7.59 19.46 17.56
CA TYR A 45 -7.33 19.90 18.93
C TYR A 45 -7.40 21.43 19.10
N GLU A 46 -7.28 22.17 18.00
CA GLU A 46 -7.29 23.65 18.00
C GLU A 46 -8.67 24.23 17.68
N ILE A 47 -9.65 23.39 17.31
CA ILE A 47 -10.95 23.86 16.87
C ILE A 47 -11.81 24.39 18.02
N ASP A 48 -12.56 25.47 17.74
CA ASP A 48 -13.59 25.97 18.64
C ASP A 48 -14.74 24.97 18.73
N LEU A 49 -15.15 24.62 19.95
CA LEU A 49 -16.29 23.73 20.23
C LEU A 49 -17.60 24.26 19.63
N TYR A 50 -17.73 25.57 19.46
CA TYR A 50 -18.92 26.19 18.86
C TYR A 50 -18.92 26.15 17.32
N ASP A 51 -17.78 25.80 16.69
CA ASP A 51 -17.69 25.51 15.26
C ASP A 51 -17.87 24.00 15.00
N SER A 52 -19.10 23.53 15.22
CA SER A 52 -19.44 22.12 15.04
C SER A 52 -19.29 21.65 13.59
N HIS A 53 -19.50 22.53 12.61
CA HIS A 53 -19.37 22.20 11.20
C HIS A 53 -17.91 22.00 10.80
N GLY A 54 -17.02 22.93 11.18
CA GLY A 54 -15.58 22.76 10.95
C GLY A 54 -15.04 21.51 11.64
N GLY A 55 -15.57 21.15 12.81
CA GLY A 55 -15.16 19.97 13.56
C GLY A 55 -15.57 18.68 12.86
N GLU A 56 -16.78 18.64 12.31
CA GLU A 56 -17.25 17.53 11.47
C GLU A 56 -16.38 17.36 10.22
N GLU A 57 -16.09 18.45 9.49
CA GLU A 57 -15.28 18.37 8.26
C GLU A 57 -13.84 17.89 8.55
N LEU A 58 -13.19 18.45 9.57
CA LEU A 58 -11.84 18.07 9.96
C LEU A 58 -11.77 16.62 10.46
N SER A 59 -12.79 16.17 11.21
CA SER A 59 -12.83 14.79 11.72
C SER A 59 -13.08 13.79 10.60
N ALA A 60 -13.98 14.10 9.66
CA ALA A 60 -14.20 13.29 8.47
C ALA A 60 -12.90 13.14 7.65
N LYS A 61 -12.17 14.24 7.45
CA LYS A 61 -10.88 14.24 6.75
C LYS A 61 -9.81 13.42 7.48
N ALA A 62 -9.68 13.58 8.81
CA ALA A 62 -8.75 12.80 9.61
C ALA A 62 -9.06 11.29 9.54
N ILE A 63 -10.34 10.90 9.57
CA ILE A 63 -10.78 9.51 9.42
C ILE A 63 -10.40 8.96 8.04
N GLU A 64 -10.62 9.73 6.97
CA GLU A 64 -10.26 9.31 5.62
C GLU A 64 -8.75 9.10 5.48
N LEU A 65 -7.94 10.06 5.94
CA LEU A 65 -6.48 9.97 5.93
C LEU A 65 -5.99 8.79 6.78
N GLY A 66 -6.59 8.56 7.94
CA GLY A 66 -6.27 7.43 8.81
C GLY A 66 -6.52 6.08 8.14
N LYS A 67 -7.60 5.94 7.36
CA LYS A 67 -7.88 4.72 6.57
C LYS A 67 -6.83 4.49 5.49
N GLN A 68 -6.48 5.54 4.76
CA GLN A 68 -5.44 5.47 3.71
C GLN A 68 -4.08 5.11 4.32
N LEU A 69 -3.76 5.67 5.49
CA LEU A 69 -2.54 5.36 6.23
C LEU A 69 -2.53 3.90 6.69
N GLU A 70 -3.63 3.39 7.25
CA GLU A 70 -3.73 2.00 7.67
C GLU A 70 -3.54 1.03 6.49
N GLU A 71 -4.12 1.35 5.33
CA GLU A 71 -3.95 0.56 4.10
C GLU A 71 -2.48 0.57 3.63
N ALA A 72 -1.86 1.75 3.61
CA ALA A 72 -0.46 1.90 3.20
C ALA A 72 0.52 1.22 4.16
N LEU A 73 0.23 1.19 5.47
CA LEU A 73 1.05 0.47 6.45
C LEU A 73 0.99 -1.04 6.24
N LYS A 74 -0.18 -1.57 5.92
CA LYS A 74 -0.37 -3.01 5.60
C LYS A 74 0.22 -3.40 4.25
N ALA A 75 0.43 -2.43 3.34
CA ALA A 75 0.97 -2.68 2.01
C ALA A 75 2.37 -3.31 2.06
N GLN A 76 3.21 -2.96 3.05
CA GLN A 76 4.55 -3.53 3.16
C GLN A 76 4.54 -5.04 3.43
N ASP A 77 3.69 -5.50 4.35
CA ASP A 77 3.53 -6.93 4.61
C ASP A 77 2.89 -7.64 3.41
N LYS A 78 1.98 -6.96 2.70
CA LYS A 78 1.37 -7.51 1.49
C LYS A 78 2.38 -7.68 0.35
N ILE A 79 3.32 -6.75 0.18
CA ILE A 79 4.42 -6.87 -0.79
C ILE A 79 5.23 -8.13 -0.51
N LYS A 80 5.65 -8.35 0.75
CA LYS A 80 6.42 -9.54 1.14
C LYS A 80 5.68 -10.83 0.81
N GLN A 81 4.39 -10.91 1.12
CA GLN A 81 3.56 -12.08 0.78
C GLN A 81 3.50 -12.32 -0.74
N LEU A 82 3.33 -11.27 -1.54
CA LEU A 82 3.26 -11.38 -3.00
C LEU A 82 4.62 -11.76 -3.63
N GLU A 83 5.73 -11.24 -3.07
CA GLU A 83 7.08 -11.62 -3.46
C GLU A 83 7.38 -13.08 -3.10
N GLU A 84 6.95 -13.54 -1.91
CA GLU A 84 6.99 -14.97 -1.53
C GLU A 84 6.16 -15.85 -2.47
N ASP A 85 4.98 -15.41 -2.90
CA ASP A 85 4.16 -16.13 -3.87
C ASP A 85 4.89 -16.28 -5.23
N LEU A 86 5.57 -15.22 -5.69
CA LEU A 86 6.39 -15.27 -6.90
C LEU A 86 7.57 -16.23 -6.77
N MET A 87 8.26 -16.23 -5.62
CA MET A 87 9.36 -17.15 -5.35
C MET A 87 8.87 -18.60 -5.29
N ASN A 88 7.86 -18.89 -4.46
CA ASN A 88 7.42 -20.25 -4.17
C ASN A 88 6.72 -20.93 -5.34
N ARG A 89 5.94 -20.16 -6.12
CA ARG A 89 5.10 -20.73 -7.20
C ARG A 89 5.80 -20.70 -8.55
N TYR A 90 6.70 -19.73 -8.75
CA TYR A 90 7.29 -19.46 -10.06
C TYR A 90 8.82 -19.46 -10.07
N GLY A 91 9.49 -19.57 -8.91
CA GLY A 91 10.95 -19.57 -8.81
C GLY A 91 11.58 -18.23 -9.20
N ILE A 92 10.82 -17.14 -9.13
CA ILE A 92 11.30 -15.79 -9.45
C ILE A 92 11.98 -15.24 -8.20
N LEU A 93 13.32 -15.18 -8.22
CA LEU A 93 14.11 -14.73 -7.08
C LEU A 93 14.38 -13.21 -7.11
N PRO A 94 14.54 -12.55 -5.95
CA PRO A 94 15.08 -11.20 -5.87
C PRO A 94 16.45 -11.11 -6.54
N ALA A 95 16.80 -9.94 -7.09
CA ALA A 95 18.08 -9.75 -7.78
C ALA A 95 19.30 -10.05 -6.88
N GLU A 96 19.16 -9.87 -5.56
CA GLU A 96 20.19 -10.12 -4.55
C GLU A 96 20.48 -11.62 -4.38
N ASP A 97 19.48 -12.49 -4.57
CA ASP A 97 19.60 -13.95 -4.43
C ASP A 97 19.99 -14.65 -5.74
N GLN A 98 20.02 -13.93 -6.86
CA GLN A 98 20.40 -14.48 -8.17
C GLN A 98 21.93 -14.53 -8.38
N ALA A 99 22.71 -13.89 -7.51
CA ALA A 99 24.17 -13.78 -7.61
C ALA A 99 24.94 -14.60 -6.56
N ALA A 100 24.24 -15.39 -5.74
CA ALA A 100 24.79 -16.31 -4.73
C ALA A 100 24.94 -17.74 -5.29
#